data_AF-A0AAU5JK29-F1
#
_entry.id   AF-A0AAU5JK29-F1
#
_cell.length_a   1.000
_cell.length_b   1.000
_cell.length_c   1.000
_cell.angle_alpha   90.00
_cell.angle_beta   90.00
_cell.angle_gamma   90.00
#
_symmetry.space_group_name_H-M   'P 1'
#
loop_
_entity.id
_entity.type
_entity.pdbx_description
1 polymer ?
#
loop_
_entity_poly.entity_id
_entity_poly.type
_entity_poly.pdbx_seq_one_letter_code
_entity_poly.pdbx_strand_id
1 'polypeptide(L)'
;MTTHPPRRRARALALVVALSATLLAGAAPVAQAEEIPLAIGHRLVDHYDGAPATARPVPGKAPAQHPYLAPNGRSGMHADGAGSGTHPYSGPLGRDPQVDSEKIAPVGGECATVTFDSGGRLVTVCGTFSGFLLKLLDPRTLDTLAEYKLPQRSSTVEAITRLDFEKIVKDTSGGAYFYLDNQDRVVLADSRQHVLRIAHRQKADGAWEFVVENDWDLTSLVPHDCVTWTNLFPSGVCDPVTSVMPDWDGRIWWVTRLGRVGTVDPATGTLRAIRLDGEEIQNSFSVAEDGVSIVTDHALYGFRAGADGTPRVEWRETYDRGTGTKPGSVNQGSGTTPDLFGDRDQYVAITDNADDRMNVIVYRRGADVPAAERVVCKVPVFRSGASTTDNSLISWGNSLVVENNYGYENPSTLTLGRSVVGGAARIDVRADGSGCDTVWESDVRSPSTVPKLSTANGLLYFYEKRPNSFGIDAWYLTAVDFRTGQRAFSRFTGTGLAYDNNWAPITIGPDGTAYVGVFNGIIAVRDKA
;
A
#
# COMPACT_ATOMS: atom_id res chain seq x y z
N MET A 1 -45.25 8.07 91.20
CA MET A 1 -44.54 6.77 91.11
C MET A 1 -45.35 5.89 90.19
N THR A 2 -44.96 5.81 88.91
CA THR A 2 -45.69 5.04 87.91
C THR A 2 -44.74 4.57 86.83
N THR A 3 -44.76 3.26 86.65
CA THR A 3 -44.06 2.46 85.65
C THR A 3 -44.91 2.25 84.40
N HIS A 4 -44.19 2.17 83.29
CA HIS A 4 -44.46 1.48 82.02
C HIS A 4 -45.15 2.18 80.83
N PRO A 5 -44.72 1.82 79.58
CA PRO A 5 -44.83 2.60 78.33
C PRO A 5 -45.84 1.91 77.35
N PRO A 6 -45.92 2.13 75.99
CA PRO A 6 -45.00 2.82 75.07
C PRO A 6 -45.62 3.57 73.84
N ARG A 7 -44.69 4.11 73.01
CA ARG A 7 -44.70 4.21 71.51
C ARG A 7 -45.42 5.38 70.80
N ARG A 8 -44.63 6.29 70.20
CA ARG A 8 -44.36 6.48 68.73
C ARG A 8 -44.01 7.93 68.36
N ARG A 9 -43.25 8.06 67.24
CA ARG A 9 -42.85 9.24 66.43
C ARG A 9 -41.44 9.76 66.75
N ALA A 10 -40.57 10.18 65.81
CA ALA A 10 -40.51 10.12 64.35
C ALA A 10 -39.09 10.58 63.92
N ARG A 11 -38.58 10.03 62.79
CA ARG A 11 -37.67 10.60 61.77
C ARG A 11 -36.38 11.35 62.19
N ALA A 12 -35.22 10.87 61.68
CA ALA A 12 -34.44 11.55 60.62
C ALA A 12 -33.15 10.80 60.25
N LEU A 13 -32.93 10.68 58.92
CA LEU A 13 -31.70 10.74 58.12
C LEU A 13 -30.33 10.20 58.60
N ALA A 14 -29.71 9.50 57.64
CA ALA A 14 -28.30 9.57 57.19
C ALA A 14 -27.31 8.45 57.59
N LEU A 15 -26.73 7.88 56.52
CA LEU A 15 -25.41 7.25 56.33
C LEU A 15 -24.90 6.23 57.36
N VAL A 16 -24.58 5.02 56.89
CA VAL A 16 -23.19 4.50 56.79
C VAL A 16 -23.14 3.43 55.69
N VAL A 17 -22.35 3.71 54.66
CA VAL A 17 -21.77 2.78 53.69
C VAL A 17 -20.51 2.20 54.34
N ALA A 18 -20.39 0.87 54.46
CA ALA A 18 -19.11 0.23 54.76
C ALA A 18 -19.11 -1.27 54.43
N LEU A 19 -18.12 -1.64 53.59
CA LEU A 19 -17.48 -2.96 53.45
C LEU A 19 -18.23 -4.09 52.75
N SER A 20 -18.06 -4.12 51.42
CA SER A 20 -17.75 -5.33 50.65
C SER A 20 -17.01 -4.93 49.37
N ALA A 21 -15.82 -4.34 49.53
CA ALA A 21 -14.91 -4.04 48.42
C ALA A 21 -13.59 -4.75 48.69
N THR A 22 -13.44 -5.96 48.14
CA THR A 22 -12.14 -6.61 47.98
C THR A 22 -12.22 -7.61 46.83
N LEU A 23 -11.34 -7.40 45.85
CA LEU A 23 -10.88 -8.35 44.84
C LEU A 23 -11.82 -8.67 43.66
N LEU A 24 -11.99 -7.69 42.79
CA LEU A 24 -12.12 -7.91 41.33
C LEU A 24 -11.21 -6.90 40.62
N ALA A 25 -9.90 -7.01 40.85
CA ALA A 25 -8.92 -6.59 39.85
C ALA A 25 -8.88 -7.68 38.78
N GLY A 26 -9.98 -7.81 38.02
CA GLY A 26 -10.03 -8.62 36.82
C GLY A 26 -9.29 -7.88 35.73
N ALA A 27 -8.34 -8.57 35.10
CA ALA A 27 -7.54 -8.07 33.98
C ALA A 27 -8.41 -7.27 32.99
N ALA A 28 -7.88 -6.16 32.48
CA ALA A 28 -8.45 -5.52 31.31
C ALA A 28 -8.65 -6.62 30.23
N PRO A 29 -9.80 -6.66 29.54
CA PRO A 29 -9.99 -7.63 28.49
C PRO A 29 -8.86 -7.44 27.49
N VAL A 30 -8.04 -8.48 27.31
CA VAL A 30 -7.16 -8.57 26.14
C VAL A 30 -8.12 -8.55 24.97
N ALA A 31 -8.11 -7.47 24.18
CA ALA A 31 -8.89 -7.40 22.96
C ALA A 31 -8.43 -8.59 22.11
N GLN A 32 -9.26 -9.62 22.00
CA GLN A 32 -8.98 -10.75 21.12
C GLN A 32 -9.19 -10.26 19.69
N ALA A 33 -8.25 -10.61 18.81
CA ALA A 33 -8.43 -10.55 17.38
C ALA A 33 -9.81 -11.10 16.96
N GLU A 34 -10.56 -10.36 16.15
CA GLU A 34 -11.86 -10.75 15.61
C GLU A 34 -11.67 -11.13 14.14
N GLU A 35 -11.97 -12.36 13.75
CA GLU A 35 -11.86 -12.75 12.34
C GLU A 35 -12.79 -11.93 11.43
N ILE A 36 -12.36 -11.70 10.18
CA ILE A 36 -13.21 -11.03 9.18
C ILE A 36 -14.35 -11.99 8.78
N PRO A 37 -15.62 -11.60 8.92
CA PRO A 37 -16.73 -12.52 8.67
C PRO A 37 -16.84 -12.90 7.18
N LEU A 38 -16.94 -14.20 6.91
CA LEU A 38 -17.17 -14.73 5.56
C LEU A 38 -18.62 -14.49 5.11
N ALA A 39 -18.81 -13.97 3.90
CA ALA A 39 -20.12 -13.88 3.29
C ALA A 39 -20.71 -15.26 2.88
N ILE A 40 -22.02 -15.30 2.65
CA ILE A 40 -22.75 -16.50 2.22
C ILE A 40 -22.11 -17.13 0.96
N GLY A 41 -22.15 -18.45 0.87
CA GLY A 41 -21.62 -19.19 -0.28
C GLY A 41 -20.15 -19.59 -0.14
N HIS A 42 -19.46 -19.18 0.94
CA HIS A 42 -18.06 -19.56 1.19
C HIS A 42 -17.78 -21.07 1.24
N ARG A 43 -18.81 -21.90 1.45
CA ARG A 43 -18.73 -23.38 1.43
C ARG A 43 -18.99 -23.99 0.05
N LEU A 44 -19.34 -23.19 -0.94
CA LEU A 44 -19.71 -23.62 -2.30
C LEU A 44 -18.63 -23.28 -3.33
N VAL A 45 -17.44 -22.90 -2.86
CA VAL A 45 -16.28 -22.58 -3.69
C VAL A 45 -15.12 -23.48 -3.31
N ASP A 46 -14.19 -23.70 -4.22
CA ASP A 46 -13.00 -24.50 -3.93
C ASP A 46 -12.09 -23.74 -2.95
N HIS A 47 -11.64 -24.41 -1.90
CA HIS A 47 -10.79 -23.79 -0.89
C HIS A 47 -9.30 -23.81 -1.26
N TYR A 48 -8.93 -24.70 -2.17
CA TYR A 48 -7.57 -24.86 -2.67
C TYR A 48 -7.65 -25.45 -4.09
N ASP A 49 -6.86 -24.89 -4.99
CA ASP A 49 -6.73 -25.32 -6.38
C ASP A 49 -5.24 -25.39 -6.73
N GLY A 50 -4.85 -26.32 -7.60
CA GLY A 50 -3.45 -26.59 -7.96
C GLY A 50 -2.72 -27.54 -7.02
N ALA A 51 -1.41 -27.36 -6.88
CA ALA A 51 -0.54 -28.22 -6.09
C ALA A 51 0.60 -27.43 -5.43
N PRO A 52 1.18 -27.93 -4.33
CA PRO A 52 2.29 -27.25 -3.67
C PRO A 52 3.46 -27.06 -4.63
N ALA A 53 3.98 -25.84 -4.68
CA ALA A 53 5.13 -25.48 -5.49
C ALA A 53 6.44 -26.01 -4.87
N THR A 54 7.41 -26.28 -5.73
CA THR A 54 8.80 -26.47 -5.32
C THR A 54 9.51 -25.12 -5.41
N ALA A 55 10.14 -24.68 -4.32
CA ALA A 55 10.89 -23.43 -4.31
C ALA A 55 12.01 -23.46 -5.36
N ARG A 56 12.03 -22.46 -6.25
CA ARG A 56 13.05 -22.26 -7.27
C ARG A 56 13.51 -20.79 -7.25
N PRO A 57 14.47 -20.44 -6.38
CA PRO A 57 14.98 -19.08 -6.27
C PRO A 57 15.32 -18.48 -7.63
N VAL A 58 15.02 -17.21 -7.85
CA VAL A 58 15.30 -16.51 -9.11
C VAL A 58 16.68 -15.86 -9.01
N PRO A 59 17.67 -16.28 -9.81
CA PRO A 59 18.97 -15.63 -9.83
C PRO A 59 18.83 -14.16 -10.25
N GLY A 60 19.61 -13.29 -9.63
CA GLY A 60 19.62 -11.86 -9.91
C GLY A 60 20.30 -11.10 -8.79
N LYS A 61 20.58 -9.82 -9.04
CA LYS A 61 21.01 -8.90 -7.99
C LYS A 61 19.76 -8.18 -7.50
N ALA A 62 19.61 -8.08 -6.18
CA ALA A 62 18.61 -7.20 -5.61
C ALA A 62 18.91 -5.74 -5.98
N PRO A 63 17.90 -4.85 -5.94
CA PRO A 63 18.13 -3.41 -5.99
C PRO A 63 19.18 -2.98 -4.97
N ALA A 64 19.86 -1.86 -5.21
CA ALA A 64 20.83 -1.35 -4.26
C ALA A 64 20.15 -1.07 -2.90
N GLN A 65 20.78 -1.49 -1.80
CA GLN A 65 20.22 -1.21 -0.46
C GLN A 65 20.34 0.29 -0.18
N HIS A 66 19.18 0.95 -0.06
CA HIS A 66 19.14 2.36 0.27
C HIS A 66 19.60 2.59 1.73
N PRO A 67 20.52 3.52 2.01
CA PRO A 67 21.13 3.69 3.33
C PRO A 67 20.17 4.21 4.40
N TYR A 68 19.11 4.91 3.98
CA TYR A 68 18.10 5.52 4.87
C TYR A 68 16.76 4.77 4.91
N LEU A 69 16.64 3.64 4.22
CA LEU A 69 15.45 2.78 4.28
C LEU A 69 15.76 1.53 5.09
N ALA A 70 14.71 0.90 5.63
CA ALA A 70 14.79 -0.47 6.10
C ALA A 70 15.29 -1.41 4.98
N PRO A 71 15.77 -2.63 5.32
CA PRO A 71 16.27 -3.56 4.32
C PRO A 71 15.26 -3.84 3.19
N ASN A 72 15.75 -4.04 1.97
CA ASN A 72 14.91 -4.37 0.81
C ASN A 72 13.94 -5.52 1.10
N GLY A 73 12.69 -5.36 0.68
CA GLY A 73 11.58 -6.25 1.04
C GLY A 73 10.84 -5.85 2.32
N ARG A 74 11.25 -4.77 3.01
CA ARG A 74 10.64 -4.33 4.27
C ARG A 74 10.33 -2.84 4.35
N SER A 75 10.74 -2.02 3.38
CA SER A 75 10.75 -0.57 3.56
C SER A 75 9.48 0.16 3.13
N GLY A 76 8.58 -0.44 2.36
CA GLY A 76 7.37 0.24 1.90
C GLY A 76 6.48 -0.64 1.01
N MET A 77 5.41 -0.06 0.47
CA MET A 77 4.41 -0.74 -0.37
C MET A 77 5.01 -1.46 -1.60
N HIS A 78 6.02 -0.85 -2.21
CA HIS A 78 6.75 -1.38 -3.37
C HIS A 78 8.04 -2.12 -2.97
N ALA A 79 8.13 -2.55 -1.71
CA ALA A 79 9.18 -3.36 -1.11
C ALA A 79 10.56 -2.69 -0.86
N ASP A 80 10.98 -1.76 -1.73
CA ASP A 80 12.27 -1.05 -1.65
C ASP A 80 12.22 0.33 -2.33
N GLY A 81 13.34 1.07 -2.30
CA GLY A 81 13.45 2.40 -2.91
C GLY A 81 13.40 2.40 -4.43
N ALA A 82 13.73 1.29 -5.09
CA ALA A 82 13.63 1.14 -6.55
C ALA A 82 12.20 0.84 -7.02
N GLY A 83 11.31 0.51 -6.08
CA GLY A 83 9.93 0.14 -6.37
C GLY A 83 9.79 -1.27 -6.92
N SER A 84 10.74 -2.17 -6.65
CA SER A 84 10.87 -3.42 -7.41
C SER A 84 9.70 -4.40 -7.29
N GLY A 85 8.89 -4.29 -6.23
CA GLY A 85 7.85 -5.26 -5.94
C GLY A 85 8.38 -6.65 -5.59
N THR A 86 9.65 -6.76 -5.17
CA THR A 86 10.30 -8.04 -4.85
C THR A 86 10.60 -8.19 -3.36
N HIS A 87 10.45 -9.42 -2.85
CA HIS A 87 10.85 -9.78 -1.48
C HIS A 87 11.94 -10.86 -1.53
N PRO A 88 13.02 -10.72 -0.71
CA PRO A 88 14.07 -11.72 -0.62
C PRO A 88 13.68 -12.94 0.23
N TYR A 89 12.48 -12.94 0.82
CA TYR A 89 11.94 -14.01 1.66
C TYR A 89 11.11 -14.98 0.84
N SER A 90 11.07 -16.26 1.24
CA SER A 90 10.18 -17.24 0.62
C SER A 90 8.75 -16.96 1.05
N GLY A 91 7.81 -16.76 0.12
CA GLY A 91 6.38 -16.79 0.45
C GLY A 91 5.83 -18.22 0.60
N PRO A 92 4.52 -18.38 0.82
CA PRO A 92 3.85 -19.68 0.91
C PRO A 92 4.01 -20.51 -0.36
N LEU A 93 4.39 -21.78 -0.23
CA LEU A 93 4.51 -22.72 -1.34
C LEU A 93 3.20 -23.47 -1.59
N GLY A 94 2.17 -23.27 -0.78
CA GLY A 94 0.88 -23.94 -0.91
C GLY A 94 0.89 -25.33 -0.28
N ARG A 95 1.73 -25.57 0.73
CA ARG A 95 1.78 -26.82 1.52
C ARG A 95 0.82 -26.72 2.71
N ASP A 96 -0.40 -27.20 2.51
CA ASP A 96 -1.49 -27.08 3.50
C ASP A 96 -1.64 -25.63 4.03
N PRO A 97 -1.80 -24.63 3.13
CA PRO A 97 -1.75 -23.23 3.51
C PRO A 97 -2.94 -22.87 4.42
N GLN A 98 -2.64 -22.32 5.58
CA GLN A 98 -3.62 -21.80 6.52
C GLN A 98 -3.89 -20.33 6.22
N VAL A 99 -5.12 -19.90 6.49
CA VAL A 99 -5.56 -18.51 6.34
C VAL A 99 -6.09 -18.03 7.67
N ASP A 100 -5.45 -17.01 8.21
CA ASP A 100 -5.90 -16.26 9.38
C ASP A 100 -6.31 -14.85 8.92
N SER A 101 -7.22 -14.20 9.64
CA SER A 101 -7.60 -12.82 9.36
C SER A 101 -7.86 -12.06 10.64
N GLU A 102 -7.62 -10.76 10.59
CA GLU A 102 -7.93 -9.84 11.68
C GLU A 102 -8.75 -8.66 11.16
N LYS A 103 -9.89 -8.45 11.80
CA LYS A 103 -10.78 -7.32 11.57
C LYS A 103 -10.27 -6.11 12.34
N ILE A 104 -9.82 -5.10 11.60
CA ILE A 104 -9.15 -3.94 12.17
C ILE A 104 -10.15 -2.92 12.74
N ALA A 105 -11.36 -2.86 12.18
CA ALA A 105 -12.41 -1.95 12.62
C ALA A 105 -13.82 -2.52 12.35
N PRO A 106 -14.86 -2.03 13.07
CA PRO A 106 -16.25 -2.39 12.77
C PRO A 106 -16.71 -2.05 11.35
N VAL A 107 -16.18 -0.95 10.78
CA VAL A 107 -16.46 -0.48 9.41
C VAL A 107 -15.17 0.10 8.81
N GLY A 108 -14.81 -0.35 7.60
CA GLY A 108 -13.48 -0.11 7.03
C GLY A 108 -12.42 -0.95 7.75
N GLY A 109 -11.19 -0.46 7.80
CA GLY A 109 -10.05 -1.18 8.40
C GLY A 109 -8.99 -1.61 7.39
N GLU A 110 -9.12 -1.19 6.14
CA GLU A 110 -8.19 -1.54 5.07
C GLU A 110 -6.77 -1.08 5.37
N CYS A 111 -5.83 -2.02 5.40
CA CYS A 111 -4.43 -1.77 5.63
C CYS A 111 -3.69 -1.54 4.31
N ALA A 112 -3.48 -0.27 3.95
CA ALA A 112 -2.99 0.14 2.63
C ALA A 112 -1.51 -0.17 2.40
N THR A 113 -0.67 -0.08 3.43
CA THR A 113 0.76 -0.44 3.34
C THR A 113 1.14 -1.28 4.54
N VAL A 114 1.78 -2.41 4.28
CA VAL A 114 2.28 -3.33 5.30
C VAL A 114 3.80 -3.45 5.15
N THR A 115 4.52 -3.28 6.25
CA THR A 115 5.99 -3.37 6.32
C THR A 115 6.40 -4.20 7.55
N PHE A 116 7.69 -4.46 7.71
CA PHE A 116 8.21 -5.23 8.84
C PHE A 116 9.33 -4.49 9.54
N ASP A 117 9.25 -4.39 10.86
CA ASP A 117 10.39 -3.96 11.68
C ASP A 117 11.44 -5.07 11.85
N SER A 118 12.58 -4.74 12.46
CA SER A 118 13.70 -5.68 12.61
C SER A 118 13.37 -6.88 13.49
N GLY A 119 12.33 -6.77 14.33
CA GLY A 119 11.77 -7.87 15.10
C GLY A 119 10.80 -8.75 14.31
N GLY A 120 10.49 -8.41 13.05
CA GLY A 120 9.52 -9.13 12.21
C GLY A 120 8.07 -8.76 12.49
N ARG A 121 7.79 -7.74 13.31
CA ARG A 121 6.43 -7.27 13.58
C ARG A 121 5.91 -6.49 12.38
N LEU A 122 4.60 -6.58 12.16
CA LEU A 122 3.94 -5.83 11.10
C LEU A 122 3.80 -4.37 11.52
N VAL A 123 4.22 -3.45 10.65
CA VAL A 123 3.96 -2.02 10.79
C VAL A 123 3.09 -1.61 9.62
N THR A 124 1.89 -1.09 9.89
CA THR A 124 0.88 -0.84 8.86
C THR A 124 0.05 0.40 9.12
N VAL A 125 -0.39 1.07 8.06
CA VAL A 125 -1.37 2.16 8.12
C VAL A 125 -2.70 1.63 7.61
N CYS A 126 -3.72 1.65 8.46
CA CYS A 126 -5.05 1.15 8.13
C CYS A 126 -6.10 2.28 8.17
N GLY A 127 -6.87 2.39 7.08
CA GLY A 127 -7.93 3.38 6.91
C GLY A 127 -9.25 2.89 7.50
N THR A 128 -9.79 3.64 8.45
CA THR A 128 -11.11 3.38 9.04
C THR A 128 -12.08 4.51 8.70
N PHE A 129 -13.37 4.28 8.92
CA PHE A 129 -14.37 5.35 8.79
C PHE A 129 -14.12 6.54 9.73
N SER A 130 -13.44 6.30 10.87
CA SER A 130 -13.07 7.34 11.84
C SER A 130 -11.73 8.05 11.57
N GLY A 131 -11.00 7.63 10.54
CA GLY A 131 -9.66 8.14 10.23
C GLY A 131 -8.61 7.03 10.09
N PHE A 132 -7.34 7.41 10.00
CA PHE A 132 -6.24 6.47 9.78
C PHE A 132 -5.57 6.06 11.08
N LEU A 133 -5.17 4.80 11.16
CA LEU A 133 -4.52 4.19 12.31
C LEU A 133 -3.17 3.64 11.86
N LEU A 134 -2.08 4.14 12.42
CA LEU A 134 -0.80 3.46 12.35
C LEU A 134 -0.80 2.35 13.41
N LYS A 135 -0.55 1.11 13.01
CA LYS A 135 -0.61 -0.08 13.85
C LYS A 135 0.69 -0.86 13.81
N LEU A 136 1.07 -1.36 14.98
CA LEU A 136 2.09 -2.40 15.15
C LEU A 136 1.33 -3.69 15.48
N LEU A 137 1.48 -4.75 14.68
CA LEU A 137 0.78 -6.02 14.89
C LEU A 137 1.77 -7.16 15.12
N ASP A 138 1.34 -8.14 15.91
CA ASP A 138 2.04 -9.43 16.00
C ASP A 138 1.89 -10.18 14.66
N PRO A 139 2.98 -10.67 14.03
CA PRO A 139 2.89 -11.27 12.70
C PRO A 139 2.17 -12.62 12.71
N ARG A 140 2.09 -13.31 13.86
CA ARG A 140 1.48 -14.64 13.98
C ARG A 140 0.01 -14.53 14.33
N THR A 141 -0.33 -13.79 15.39
CA THR A 141 -1.70 -13.66 15.89
C THR A 141 -2.48 -12.53 15.25
N LEU A 142 -1.79 -11.57 14.60
CA LEU A 142 -2.34 -10.32 14.09
C LEU A 142 -2.87 -9.36 15.17
N ASP A 143 -2.62 -9.66 16.45
CA ASP A 143 -3.05 -8.80 17.55
C ASP A 143 -2.40 -7.41 17.46
N THR A 144 -3.18 -6.36 17.76
CA THR A 144 -2.65 -4.99 17.83
C THR A 144 -1.78 -4.83 19.08
N LEU A 145 -0.47 -4.63 18.86
CA LEU A 145 0.52 -4.38 19.90
C LEU A 145 0.55 -2.90 20.30
N ALA A 146 0.47 -1.99 19.32
CA ALA A 146 0.37 -0.56 19.51
C ALA A 146 -0.45 0.09 18.39
N GLU A 147 -1.05 1.24 18.70
CA GLU A 147 -1.81 2.05 17.76
C GLU A 147 -1.51 3.54 17.95
N TYR A 148 -1.41 4.26 16.85
CA TYR A 148 -1.35 5.71 16.81
C TYR A 148 -2.42 6.26 15.87
N LYS A 149 -3.22 7.21 16.36
CA LYS A 149 -4.30 7.83 15.59
C LYS A 149 -3.73 8.96 14.74
N LEU A 150 -3.80 8.79 13.43
CA LEU A 150 -3.48 9.86 12.48
C LEU A 150 -4.68 10.81 12.35
N PRO A 151 -4.43 12.10 12.05
CA PRO A 151 -5.51 13.05 11.77
C PRO A 151 -6.42 12.58 10.63
N GLN A 152 -7.71 12.93 10.71
CA GLN A 152 -8.69 12.51 9.71
C GLN A 152 -8.44 13.20 8.35
N ARG A 153 -8.63 12.48 7.24
CA ARG A 153 -8.48 13.04 5.88
C ARG A 153 -9.69 13.88 5.48
N SER A 154 -9.48 14.87 4.63
CA SER A 154 -10.55 15.67 4.05
C SER A 154 -11.52 14.84 3.22
N SER A 155 -11.02 13.86 2.47
CA SER A 155 -11.81 12.88 1.72
C SER A 155 -12.75 12.07 2.63
N THR A 156 -12.31 11.69 3.84
CA THR A 156 -13.17 11.03 4.83
C THR A 156 -14.31 11.95 5.26
N VAL A 157 -14.02 13.22 5.53
CA VAL A 157 -15.06 14.21 5.89
C VAL A 157 -16.00 14.45 4.72
N GLU A 158 -15.46 14.55 3.50
CA GLU A 158 -16.25 14.79 2.28
C GLU A 158 -17.17 13.62 1.96
N ALA A 159 -16.70 12.37 2.05
CA ALA A 159 -17.55 11.21 1.84
C ALA A 159 -18.67 11.11 2.89
N ILE A 160 -18.42 11.48 4.15
CA ILE A 160 -19.47 11.46 5.19
C ILE A 160 -20.48 12.60 4.98
N THR A 161 -19.99 13.79 4.66
CA THR A 161 -20.84 15.00 4.57
C THR A 161 -21.52 15.14 3.21
N ARG A 162 -20.95 14.57 2.15
CA ARG A 162 -21.42 14.65 0.77
C ARG A 162 -21.85 13.30 0.17
N LEU A 163 -21.76 12.20 0.92
CA LEU A 163 -22.12 10.82 0.51
C LEU A 163 -21.36 10.32 -0.74
N ASP A 164 -20.16 10.85 -0.97
CA ASP A 164 -19.31 10.56 -2.13
C ASP A 164 -18.16 9.61 -1.74
N PHE A 165 -18.48 8.32 -1.63
CA PHE A 165 -17.53 7.29 -1.17
C PHE A 165 -16.45 6.96 -2.21
N GLU A 166 -16.62 7.33 -3.48
CA GLU A 166 -15.61 7.15 -4.53
C GLU A 166 -14.35 7.99 -4.24
N LYS A 167 -14.50 9.15 -3.59
CA LYS A 167 -13.37 10.01 -3.19
C LYS A 167 -12.49 9.46 -2.09
N ILE A 168 -13.00 8.61 -1.18
CA ILE A 168 -12.14 7.91 -0.21
C ILE A 168 -11.31 6.86 -0.93
N VAL A 169 -11.99 6.10 -1.79
CA VAL A 169 -11.45 4.91 -2.45
C VAL A 169 -10.32 5.26 -3.42
N LYS A 170 -10.36 6.48 -4.00
CA LYS A 170 -9.38 7.00 -4.96
C LYS A 170 -8.36 7.99 -4.35
N ASP A 171 -8.38 8.22 -3.04
CA ASP A 171 -7.48 9.16 -2.35
C ASP A 171 -6.31 8.44 -1.64
N THR A 172 -5.14 8.51 -2.26
CA THR A 172 -3.87 7.94 -1.77
C THR A 172 -3.14 8.84 -0.77
N SER A 173 -3.64 10.04 -0.46
CA SER A 173 -2.96 10.99 0.44
C SER A 173 -2.94 10.53 1.91
N GLY A 174 -2.36 11.29 2.85
CA GLY A 174 -2.53 11.03 4.30
C GLY A 174 -1.96 9.70 4.81
N GLY A 175 -0.77 9.34 4.32
CA GLY A 175 0.09 8.32 4.92
C GLY A 175 -0.03 6.92 4.33
N ALA A 176 -0.75 6.73 3.21
CA ALA A 176 -0.82 5.43 2.54
C ALA A 176 0.57 5.02 2.03
N TYR A 177 1.31 5.90 1.36
CA TYR A 177 2.69 5.69 0.94
C TYR A 177 3.69 6.14 2.01
N PHE A 178 3.70 5.45 3.16
CA PHE A 178 4.77 5.60 4.14
C PHE A 178 5.95 4.69 3.81
N TYR A 179 7.12 5.03 4.36
CA TYR A 179 8.27 4.12 4.38
C TYR A 179 8.75 3.85 5.80
N LEU A 180 9.41 2.72 5.97
CA LEU A 180 10.16 2.37 7.17
C LEU A 180 11.63 2.75 6.93
N ASP A 181 12.18 3.60 7.80
CA ASP A 181 13.57 4.00 7.72
C ASP A 181 14.52 2.91 8.25
N ASN A 182 15.83 3.14 8.11
CA ASN A 182 16.87 2.21 8.54
C ASN A 182 16.95 1.97 10.07
N GLN A 183 16.09 2.61 10.86
CA GLN A 183 15.97 2.46 12.31
C GLN A 183 14.58 1.94 12.72
N ASP A 184 13.85 1.34 11.79
CA ASP A 184 12.48 0.86 11.99
C ASP A 184 11.47 1.97 12.34
N ARG A 185 11.73 3.22 11.97
CA ARG A 185 10.77 4.32 12.21
C ARG A 185 9.92 4.56 10.98
N VAL A 186 8.64 4.79 11.20
CA VAL A 186 7.69 5.15 10.16
C VAL A 186 7.90 6.60 9.78
N VAL A 187 8.06 6.86 8.49
CA VAL A 187 8.02 8.21 7.95
C VAL A 187 6.85 8.34 6.98
N LEU A 188 5.94 9.25 7.28
CA LEU A 188 4.72 9.48 6.50
C LEU A 188 4.38 10.97 6.44
N ALA A 189 3.56 11.36 5.48
CA ALA A 189 2.87 12.65 5.50
C ALA A 189 1.43 12.46 5.97
N ASP A 190 1.02 13.21 7.00
CA ASP A 190 -0.34 13.16 7.52
C ASP A 190 -1.29 14.11 6.76
N SER A 191 -2.59 14.05 7.07
CA SER A 191 -3.59 14.90 6.39
C SER A 191 -3.52 16.39 6.75
N ARG A 192 -2.66 16.78 7.69
CA ARG A 192 -2.38 18.19 8.03
C ARG A 192 -1.25 18.76 7.17
N GLN A 193 -0.67 17.99 6.25
CA GLN A 193 0.55 18.31 5.52
C GLN A 193 1.81 18.34 6.39
N HIS A 194 1.85 17.53 7.45
CA HIS A 194 3.07 17.36 8.24
C HIS A 194 3.76 16.06 7.85
N VAL A 195 5.07 16.12 7.61
CA VAL A 195 5.89 14.90 7.53
C VAL A 195 6.24 14.51 8.96
N LEU A 196 5.80 13.33 9.37
CA LEU A 196 6.06 12.79 10.70
C LEU A 196 7.09 11.68 10.60
N ARG A 197 8.01 11.64 11.56
CA ARG A 197 8.84 10.45 11.84
C ARG A 197 8.42 9.89 13.18
N ILE A 198 7.95 8.65 13.17
CA ILE A 198 7.31 7.99 14.31
C ILE A 198 8.06 6.70 14.61
N ALA A 199 8.64 6.62 15.80
CA ALA A 199 9.26 5.40 16.32
C ALA A 199 8.23 4.56 17.08
N HIS A 200 8.50 3.27 17.25
CA HIS A 200 7.82 2.42 18.24
C HIS A 200 8.81 1.87 19.25
N ARG A 201 8.39 1.76 20.50
CA ARG A 201 9.20 1.21 21.58
C ARG A 201 8.37 0.37 22.53
N GLN A 202 9.04 -0.58 23.17
CA GLN A 202 8.45 -1.34 24.26
C GLN A 202 8.71 -0.61 25.57
N LYS A 203 7.64 -0.36 26.34
CA LYS A 203 7.72 0.19 27.69
C LYS A 203 8.23 -0.88 28.66
N ALA A 204 8.61 -0.45 29.87
CA ALA A 204 9.08 -1.33 30.94
C ALA A 204 8.04 -2.38 31.39
N ASP A 205 6.75 -2.12 31.16
CA ASP A 205 5.63 -3.04 31.44
C ASP A 205 5.40 -4.08 30.31
N GLY A 206 6.18 -4.03 29.23
CA GLY A 206 6.08 -4.91 28.07
C GLY A 206 5.10 -4.44 27.00
N ALA A 207 4.31 -3.39 27.23
CA ALA A 207 3.40 -2.85 26.22
C ALA A 207 4.14 -1.97 25.20
N TRP A 208 3.67 -1.99 23.96
CA TRP A 208 4.21 -1.17 22.88
C TRP A 208 3.54 0.19 22.82
N GLU A 209 4.29 1.20 22.37
CA GLU A 209 3.76 2.53 22.05
C GLU A 209 4.46 3.12 20.84
N PHE A 210 3.76 4.00 20.14
CA PHE A 210 4.34 4.86 19.11
C PHE A 210 4.70 6.23 19.70
N VAL A 211 5.81 6.80 19.25
CA VAL A 211 6.32 8.11 19.68
C VAL A 211 6.71 8.91 18.45
N VAL A 212 6.14 10.11 18.30
CA VAL A 212 6.54 11.06 17.27
C VAL A 212 7.91 11.63 17.67
N GLU A 213 8.94 11.36 16.88
CA GLU A 213 10.29 11.88 17.09
C GLU A 213 10.52 13.21 16.37
N ASN A 214 9.96 13.34 15.15
CA ASN A 214 10.06 14.55 14.36
C ASN A 214 8.72 14.87 13.69
N ASP A 215 8.51 16.18 13.50
CA ASP A 215 7.35 16.76 12.84
C ASP A 215 7.83 17.95 12.00
N TRP A 216 7.73 17.83 10.67
CA TRP A 216 8.08 18.89 9.72
C TRP A 216 6.82 19.43 9.03
N ASP A 217 6.51 20.69 9.30
CA ASP A 217 5.30 21.37 8.83
C ASP A 217 5.46 21.91 7.39
N LEU A 218 4.77 21.30 6.43
CA LEU A 218 4.81 21.72 5.02
C LEU A 218 3.78 22.81 4.66
N THR A 219 2.95 23.27 5.59
CA THR A 219 1.80 24.16 5.31
C THR A 219 2.20 25.49 4.68
N SER A 220 3.45 25.92 4.87
CA SER A 220 4.02 27.11 4.22
C SER A 220 4.23 26.96 2.71
N LEU A 221 4.34 25.72 2.21
CA LEU A 221 4.58 25.40 0.81
C LEU A 221 3.41 24.67 0.14
N VAL A 222 2.57 24.00 0.94
CA VAL A 222 1.49 23.13 0.46
C VAL A 222 0.12 23.74 0.81
N PRO A 223 -0.67 24.15 -0.21
CA PRO A 223 -2.05 24.58 -0.02
C PRO A 223 -2.89 23.49 0.64
N HIS A 224 -3.63 23.87 1.69
CA HIS A 224 -4.35 22.91 2.54
C HIS A 224 -5.75 23.42 2.93
N ASP A 225 -6.38 24.25 2.10
CA ASP A 225 -7.77 24.63 2.30
C ASP A 225 -8.69 23.50 1.84
N CYS A 226 -8.76 22.47 2.68
CA CYS A 226 -9.48 21.22 2.42
C CYS A 226 -10.80 21.16 3.18
N VAL A 227 -11.70 20.27 2.74
CA VAL A 227 -12.93 19.96 3.47
C VAL A 227 -12.56 19.38 4.84
N THR A 228 -13.03 19.99 5.92
CA THR A 228 -12.85 19.49 7.29
C THR A 228 -14.13 19.68 8.09
N TRP A 229 -14.24 19.07 9.27
CA TRP A 229 -15.41 19.25 10.15
C TRP A 229 -15.65 20.72 10.53
N THR A 230 -14.59 21.54 10.52
CA THR A 230 -14.65 22.98 10.81
C THR A 230 -14.69 23.86 9.57
N ASN A 231 -14.52 23.28 8.37
CA ASN A 231 -14.54 23.98 7.09
C ASN A 231 -15.15 23.08 6.01
N LEU A 232 -16.49 22.98 5.98
CA LEU A 232 -17.21 22.11 5.04
C LEU A 232 -17.27 22.66 3.60
N PHE A 233 -16.95 23.95 3.42
CA PHE A 233 -17.03 24.68 2.16
C PHE A 233 -15.74 25.50 1.95
N PRO A 234 -14.58 24.83 1.78
CA PRO A 234 -13.34 25.52 1.46
C PRO A 234 -13.47 26.29 0.14
N SER A 235 -12.70 27.37 0.00
CA SER A 235 -12.71 28.24 -1.19
C SER A 235 -11.34 28.37 -1.86
N GLY A 236 -10.30 27.87 -1.20
CA GLY A 236 -8.93 27.78 -1.67
C GLY A 236 -8.61 26.40 -2.23
N VAL A 237 -7.30 26.14 -2.35
CA VAL A 237 -6.78 24.91 -2.93
C VAL A 237 -6.47 23.90 -1.83
N CYS A 238 -6.94 22.66 -2.03
CA CYS A 238 -6.54 21.50 -1.27
C CYS A 238 -5.56 20.67 -2.12
N ASP A 239 -4.30 20.57 -1.69
CA ASP A 239 -3.24 19.89 -2.42
C ASP A 239 -2.53 18.87 -1.51
N PRO A 240 -3.15 17.70 -1.28
CA PRO A 240 -2.65 16.77 -0.29
C PRO A 240 -1.36 16.06 -0.71
N VAL A 241 -0.44 15.88 0.23
CA VAL A 241 0.78 15.07 0.05
C VAL A 241 0.37 13.61 -0.13
N THR A 242 0.85 13.00 -1.20
CA THR A 242 0.54 11.61 -1.56
C THR A 242 1.62 10.64 -1.12
N SER A 243 2.91 11.01 -1.25
CA SER A 243 4.02 10.10 -0.95
C SER A 243 5.24 10.82 -0.39
N VAL A 244 6.02 10.10 0.41
CA VAL A 244 7.33 10.50 0.92
C VAL A 244 8.36 9.38 0.75
N MET A 245 9.63 9.71 0.51
CA MET A 245 10.74 8.74 0.49
C MET A 245 12.08 9.49 0.66
N PRO A 246 13.11 8.93 1.32
CA PRO A 246 14.39 9.63 1.41
C PRO A 246 15.18 9.47 0.12
N ASP A 247 16.01 10.47 -0.22
CA ASP A 247 17.10 10.29 -1.20
C ASP A 247 18.35 9.68 -0.56
N TRP A 248 19.35 9.42 -1.40
CA TRP A 248 20.62 8.83 -1.01
C TRP A 248 21.52 9.75 -0.16
N ASP A 249 21.17 11.03 -0.04
CA ASP A 249 21.81 11.98 0.87
C ASP A 249 21.05 12.12 2.20
N GLY A 250 19.86 11.50 2.32
CA GLY A 250 19.03 11.50 3.52
C GLY A 250 17.99 12.62 3.58
N ARG A 251 17.79 13.39 2.50
CA ARG A 251 16.68 14.35 2.42
C ARG A 251 15.38 13.60 2.20
N ILE A 252 14.31 14.02 2.86
CA ILE A 252 12.98 13.41 2.66
C ILE A 252 12.32 14.12 1.49
N TRP A 253 12.16 13.42 0.37
CA TRP A 253 11.37 13.89 -0.75
C TRP A 253 9.89 13.69 -0.47
N TRP A 254 9.08 14.61 -0.98
CA TRP A 254 7.62 14.56 -0.89
C TRP A 254 6.98 15.05 -2.18
N VAL A 255 5.82 14.50 -2.50
CA VAL A 255 5.02 14.88 -3.67
C VAL A 255 3.57 15.09 -3.29
N THR A 256 2.89 16.00 -3.97
CA THR A 256 1.46 16.27 -3.75
C THR A 256 0.62 15.93 -4.97
N ARG A 257 -0.69 15.80 -4.75
CA ARG A 257 -1.64 15.47 -5.82
C ARG A 257 -1.58 16.45 -6.99
N LEU A 258 -1.45 17.75 -6.73
CA LEU A 258 -1.45 18.81 -7.76
C LEU A 258 -0.05 19.23 -8.22
N GLY A 259 0.87 18.25 -8.27
CA GLY A 259 2.14 18.38 -8.98
C GLY A 259 3.22 19.14 -8.23
N ARG A 260 3.16 19.27 -6.90
CA ARG A 260 4.31 19.79 -6.14
C ARG A 260 5.30 18.68 -5.85
N VAL A 261 6.57 19.01 -6.00
CA VAL A 261 7.70 18.14 -5.67
C VAL A 261 8.60 18.92 -4.74
N GLY A 262 8.94 18.35 -3.60
CA GLY A 262 9.75 19.03 -2.60
C GLY A 262 10.64 18.11 -1.80
N THR A 263 11.48 18.73 -0.97
CA THR A 263 12.39 18.08 -0.04
C THR A 263 12.28 18.70 1.34
N VAL A 264 12.59 17.88 2.34
CA VAL A 264 12.88 18.28 3.72
C VAL A 264 14.31 17.84 4.03
N ASP A 265 15.15 18.76 4.50
CA ASP A 265 16.39 18.40 5.17
C ASP A 265 16.08 18.03 6.64
N PRO A 266 16.21 16.75 7.05
CA PRO A 266 15.83 16.35 8.40
C PRO A 266 16.71 16.95 9.51
N ALA A 267 17.93 17.38 9.20
CA ALA A 267 18.84 17.94 10.19
C ALA A 267 18.52 19.41 10.49
N THR A 268 18.09 20.16 9.48
CA THR A 268 17.82 21.61 9.62
C THR A 268 16.33 21.96 9.62
N GLY A 269 15.46 21.06 9.15
CA GLY A 269 14.06 21.35 8.87
C GLY A 269 13.84 22.24 7.65
N THR A 270 14.87 22.46 6.83
CA THR A 270 14.76 23.31 5.63
C THR A 270 13.86 22.66 4.60
N LEU A 271 12.90 23.43 4.10
CA LEU A 271 11.94 23.00 3.09
C LEU A 271 12.23 23.66 1.75
N ARG A 272 12.19 22.87 0.67
CA ARG A 272 12.27 23.37 -0.71
C ARG A 272 11.22 22.67 -1.56
N ALA A 273 10.69 23.38 -2.55
CA ALA A 273 9.72 22.80 -3.48
C ALA A 273 9.73 23.51 -4.82
N ILE A 274 9.24 22.79 -5.83
CA ILE A 274 8.82 23.32 -7.12
C ILE A 274 7.36 22.88 -7.38
N ARG A 275 6.75 23.43 -8.44
CA ARG A 275 5.45 22.99 -8.94
C ARG A 275 5.56 22.63 -10.42
N LEU A 276 4.94 21.51 -10.78
CA LEU A 276 4.71 21.07 -12.14
C LEU A 276 3.30 21.54 -12.54
N ASP A 277 3.24 22.65 -13.26
CA ASP A 277 1.96 23.30 -13.55
C ASP A 277 1.09 22.46 -14.49
N GLY A 278 -0.15 22.19 -14.08
CA GLY A 278 -1.12 21.45 -14.88
C GLY A 278 -0.95 19.93 -14.87
N GLU A 279 -0.04 19.40 -14.05
CA GLU A 279 0.21 17.97 -13.94
C GLU A 279 -0.18 17.44 -12.55
N GLU A 280 -0.69 16.21 -12.49
CA GLU A 280 -1.08 15.52 -11.26
C GLU A 280 -0.14 14.35 -10.95
N ILE A 281 0.16 14.13 -9.67
CA ILE A 281 0.93 12.98 -9.18
C ILE A 281 0.01 12.15 -8.28
N GLN A 282 -0.36 10.96 -8.75
CA GLN A 282 -1.32 10.10 -8.05
C GLN A 282 -0.62 9.01 -7.22
N ASN A 283 0.43 8.41 -7.77
CA ASN A 283 1.17 7.30 -7.16
C ASN A 283 2.49 7.74 -6.53
N SER A 284 3.16 6.81 -5.87
CA SER A 284 4.49 7.00 -5.30
C SER A 284 5.56 7.20 -6.39
N PHE A 285 6.80 7.38 -5.97
CA PHE A 285 7.97 7.60 -6.81
C PHE A 285 9.10 6.67 -6.38
N SER A 286 10.14 6.55 -7.20
CA SER A 286 11.27 5.66 -6.93
C SER A 286 12.59 6.42 -6.87
N VAL A 287 13.54 5.91 -6.11
CA VAL A 287 14.78 6.57 -5.73
C VAL A 287 15.96 5.64 -5.97
N ALA A 288 16.94 6.11 -6.75
CA ALA A 288 18.25 5.49 -6.92
C ALA A 288 19.37 6.50 -6.64
N GLU A 289 20.62 6.03 -6.61
CA GLU A 289 21.78 6.81 -6.15
C GLU A 289 21.99 8.10 -6.96
N ASP A 290 21.64 8.05 -8.24
CA ASP A 290 21.73 9.16 -9.18
C ASP A 290 20.46 10.02 -9.27
N GLY A 291 19.39 9.72 -8.53
CA GLY A 291 18.24 10.62 -8.44
C GLY A 291 16.89 9.94 -8.26
N VAL A 292 15.85 10.77 -8.37
CA VAL A 292 14.44 10.41 -8.10
C VAL A 292 13.66 10.34 -9.41
N SER A 293 12.89 9.28 -9.63
CA SER A 293 11.99 9.12 -10.76
C SER A 293 10.55 9.33 -10.34
N ILE A 294 9.87 10.31 -10.93
CA ILE A 294 8.49 10.68 -10.61
C ILE A 294 7.65 10.64 -11.89
N VAL A 295 6.47 10.02 -11.81
CA VAL A 295 5.50 9.98 -12.90
C VAL A 295 4.35 10.90 -12.57
N THR A 296 4.03 11.80 -13.51
CA THR A 296 2.79 12.57 -13.51
C THR A 296 1.82 11.97 -14.51
N ASP A 297 0.59 12.46 -14.55
CA ASP A 297 -0.36 12.14 -15.61
C ASP A 297 0.08 12.56 -17.03
N HIS A 298 1.17 13.33 -17.18
CA HIS A 298 1.68 13.82 -18.47
C HIS A 298 3.05 13.28 -18.86
N ALA A 299 3.94 13.03 -17.89
CA ALA A 299 5.32 12.69 -18.18
C ALA A 299 6.00 11.91 -17.05
N LEU A 300 7.05 11.18 -17.43
CA LEU A 300 8.05 10.64 -16.52
C LEU A 300 9.19 11.65 -16.39
N TYR A 301 9.61 11.90 -15.15
CA TYR A 301 10.69 12.82 -14.83
C TYR A 301 11.84 12.10 -14.13
N GLY A 302 13.06 12.53 -14.43
CA GLY A 302 14.22 12.33 -13.56
C GLY A 302 14.54 13.61 -12.82
N PHE A 303 14.72 13.50 -11.51
CA PHE A 303 14.97 14.61 -10.60
C PHE A 303 16.26 14.41 -9.80
N ARG A 304 16.89 15.53 -9.44
CA ARG A 304 17.93 15.60 -8.42
C ARG A 304 17.72 16.82 -7.51
N ALA A 305 18.17 16.74 -6.26
CA ALA A 305 18.22 17.90 -5.39
C ALA A 305 19.43 18.76 -5.74
N GLY A 306 19.22 20.08 -5.88
CA GLY A 306 20.32 21.04 -5.89
C GLY A 306 21.05 21.07 -4.55
N ALA A 307 22.20 21.75 -4.50
CA ALA A 307 23.00 21.88 -3.28
C ALA A 307 22.22 22.51 -2.09
N ASP A 308 21.21 23.33 -2.39
CA ASP A 308 20.32 23.96 -1.40
C ASP A 308 19.09 23.10 -1.04
N GLY A 309 19.02 21.88 -1.55
CA GLY A 309 17.91 20.94 -1.41
C GLY A 309 16.81 21.11 -2.45
N THR A 310 16.82 22.14 -3.30
CA THR A 310 15.69 22.40 -4.20
C THR A 310 15.62 21.35 -5.32
N PRO A 311 14.47 20.69 -5.55
CA PRO A 311 14.31 19.79 -6.69
C PRO A 311 14.64 20.46 -8.03
N ARG A 312 15.31 19.71 -8.90
CA ARG A 312 15.68 20.08 -10.27
C ARG A 312 15.33 18.95 -11.21
N VAL A 313 14.61 19.27 -12.27
CA VAL A 313 14.37 18.33 -13.38
C VAL A 313 15.69 18.13 -14.12
N GLU A 314 16.17 16.89 -14.20
CA GLU A 314 17.30 16.51 -15.04
C GLU A 314 16.84 16.19 -16.46
N TRP A 315 15.71 15.49 -16.58
CA TRP A 315 15.10 15.13 -17.86
C TRP A 315 13.61 14.87 -17.69
N ARG A 316 12.87 14.94 -18.80
CA ARG A 316 11.42 14.77 -18.87
C ARG A 316 11.06 14.04 -20.16
N GLU A 317 10.26 12.99 -20.05
CA GLU A 317 9.72 12.25 -21.20
C GLU A 317 8.21 12.14 -21.14
N THR A 318 7.54 12.60 -22.19
CA THR A 318 6.11 12.40 -22.35
C THR A 318 5.79 10.98 -22.78
N TYR A 319 4.61 10.51 -22.42
CA TYR A 319 4.07 9.24 -22.88
C TYR A 319 2.62 9.43 -23.36
N ASP A 320 2.05 8.39 -23.98
CA ASP A 320 0.66 8.41 -24.42
C ASP A 320 -0.27 8.27 -23.21
N ARG A 321 -0.81 9.38 -22.72
CA ARG A 321 -1.75 9.39 -21.59
C ARG A 321 -3.20 9.08 -21.99
N GLY A 322 -3.45 8.67 -23.24
CA GLY A 322 -4.78 8.42 -23.77
C GLY A 322 -5.67 9.66 -23.82
N THR A 323 -6.94 9.47 -24.20
CA THR A 323 -7.93 10.55 -24.27
C THR A 323 -8.72 10.75 -22.97
N GLY A 324 -8.65 9.80 -22.03
CA GLY A 324 -9.31 9.90 -20.72
C GLY A 324 -8.91 8.77 -19.76
N THR A 325 -9.52 8.75 -18.58
CA THR A 325 -9.35 7.68 -17.58
C THR A 325 -9.99 6.38 -18.08
N LYS A 326 -9.30 5.26 -17.89
CA LYS A 326 -9.82 3.92 -18.21
C LYS A 326 -10.37 3.20 -16.97
N PRO A 327 -11.36 2.30 -17.13
CA PRO A 327 -11.82 1.47 -16.03
C PRO A 327 -10.70 0.60 -15.49
N GLY A 328 -10.40 0.69 -14.20
CA GLY A 328 -9.22 0.09 -13.59
C GLY A 328 -8.21 1.10 -13.04
N SER A 329 -8.32 2.38 -13.42
CA SER A 329 -7.36 3.42 -13.01
C SER A 329 -7.99 4.53 -12.17
N VAL A 330 -7.22 5.07 -11.22
CA VAL A 330 -7.66 6.16 -10.34
C VAL A 330 -7.72 7.49 -11.08
N ASN A 331 -6.73 7.78 -11.92
CA ASN A 331 -6.66 8.99 -12.74
C ASN A 331 -6.22 8.69 -14.18
N GLN A 332 -6.34 9.68 -15.06
CA GLN A 332 -5.75 9.60 -16.38
C GLN A 332 -4.22 9.57 -16.27
N GLY A 333 -3.55 8.78 -17.10
CA GLY A 333 -2.09 8.70 -17.14
C GLY A 333 -1.60 7.29 -16.85
N SER A 334 -0.34 7.18 -16.44
CA SER A 334 0.37 5.91 -16.34
C SER A 334 -0.28 4.90 -15.39
N GLY A 335 -0.83 5.39 -14.27
CA GLY A 335 -1.29 4.53 -13.18
C GLY A 335 -0.16 3.80 -12.43
N THR A 336 1.12 4.05 -12.73
CA THR A 336 2.24 3.33 -12.10
C THR A 336 3.13 4.25 -11.27
N THR A 337 3.65 3.71 -10.16
CA THR A 337 4.95 4.16 -9.62
C THR A 337 6.05 3.63 -10.54
N PRO A 338 7.04 4.45 -10.93
CA PRO A 338 8.08 4.03 -11.85
C PRO A 338 9.00 2.96 -11.24
N ASP A 339 9.24 1.87 -11.95
CA ASP A 339 10.12 0.79 -11.49
C ASP A 339 11.56 1.01 -11.97
N LEU A 340 12.53 0.99 -11.05
CA LEU A 340 13.96 1.07 -11.39
C LEU A 340 14.56 -0.34 -11.45
N PHE A 341 15.28 -0.65 -12.53
CA PHE A 341 15.77 -2.02 -12.75
C PHE A 341 16.93 -2.11 -13.76
N GLY A 342 17.39 -3.34 -14.01
CA GLY A 342 18.59 -3.63 -14.81
C GLY A 342 19.86 -3.76 -13.96
N ASP A 343 21.02 -3.84 -14.60
CA ASP A 343 22.29 -3.80 -13.85
C ASP A 343 22.48 -2.37 -13.33
N ARG A 344 22.53 -2.21 -12.00
CA ARG A 344 22.66 -0.90 -11.33
C ARG A 344 21.54 0.08 -11.66
N ASP A 345 20.30 -0.40 -11.79
CA ASP A 345 19.12 0.46 -11.92
C ASP A 345 19.21 1.43 -13.12
N GLN A 346 19.82 0.98 -14.21
CA GLN A 346 20.04 1.77 -15.44
C GLN A 346 18.76 2.05 -16.24
N TYR A 347 17.67 1.32 -15.96
CA TYR A 347 16.38 1.48 -16.61
C TYR A 347 15.32 1.96 -15.65
N VAL A 348 14.32 2.65 -16.19
CA VAL A 348 13.06 2.97 -15.52
C VAL A 348 11.90 2.53 -16.40
N ALA A 349 10.91 1.85 -15.82
CA ALA A 349 9.72 1.40 -16.54
C ALA A 349 8.44 1.99 -15.96
N ILE A 350 7.48 2.24 -16.86
CA ILE A 350 6.10 2.64 -16.54
C ILE A 350 5.15 1.96 -17.53
N THR A 351 3.85 2.04 -17.28
CA THR A 351 2.86 1.86 -18.36
C THR A 351 2.38 3.20 -18.93
N ASP A 352 1.89 3.17 -20.16
CA ASP A 352 1.11 4.28 -20.72
C ASP A 352 -0.40 4.02 -20.64
N ASN A 353 -1.20 4.96 -21.15
CA ASN A 353 -2.66 4.88 -21.16
C ASN A 353 -3.21 4.97 -22.60
N ALA A 354 -2.46 4.50 -23.60
CA ALA A 354 -2.88 4.55 -25.00
C ALA A 354 -4.25 3.90 -25.22
N ASP A 355 -5.16 4.56 -25.95
CA ASP A 355 -6.60 4.23 -25.99
C ASP A 355 -6.92 2.77 -26.37
N ASP A 356 -6.19 2.19 -27.33
CA ASP A 356 -6.40 0.82 -27.77
C ASP A 356 -5.80 -0.22 -26.80
N ARG A 357 -4.48 -0.20 -26.66
CA ARG A 357 -3.74 -1.09 -25.76
C ARG A 357 -2.73 -0.29 -24.97
N MET A 358 -2.76 -0.41 -23.65
CA MET A 358 -1.66 0.11 -22.83
C MET A 358 -0.37 -0.62 -23.16
N ASN A 359 0.74 0.07 -22.94
CA ASN A 359 2.06 -0.42 -23.23
C ASN A 359 2.92 -0.36 -21.98
N VAL A 360 3.77 -1.36 -21.78
CA VAL A 360 4.92 -1.22 -20.90
C VAL A 360 6.02 -0.49 -21.68
N ILE A 361 6.51 0.62 -21.14
CA ILE A 361 7.55 1.43 -21.75
C ILE A 361 8.78 1.41 -20.85
N VAL A 362 9.93 1.11 -21.44
CA VAL A 362 11.22 1.09 -20.75
C VAL A 362 12.07 2.24 -21.25
N TYR A 363 12.63 3.02 -20.33
CA TYR A 363 13.51 4.14 -20.60
C TYR A 363 14.89 3.91 -20.00
N ARG A 364 15.93 4.41 -20.66
CA ARG A 364 17.26 4.59 -20.08
C ARG A 364 17.26 5.76 -19.10
N ARG A 365 17.89 5.57 -17.95
CA ARG A 365 18.12 6.61 -16.94
C ARG A 365 19.42 7.35 -17.18
N GLY A 366 19.52 8.53 -16.58
CA GLY A 366 20.70 9.40 -16.64
C GLY A 366 20.45 10.70 -17.40
N ALA A 367 21.07 11.78 -16.91
CA ALA A 367 21.01 13.11 -17.52
C ALA A 367 21.70 13.16 -18.89
N ASP A 368 22.76 12.37 -19.09
CA ASP A 368 23.57 12.37 -20.31
C ASP A 368 22.97 11.53 -21.45
N VAL A 369 21.85 10.84 -21.21
CA VAL A 369 21.18 10.03 -22.24
C VAL A 369 20.49 10.94 -23.27
N PRO A 370 20.84 10.84 -24.56
CA PRO A 370 20.16 11.60 -25.61
C PRO A 370 18.67 11.26 -25.68
N ALA A 371 17.81 12.25 -25.90
CA ALA A 371 16.36 12.04 -25.98
C ALA A 371 15.97 10.95 -27.02
N ALA A 372 16.67 10.91 -28.16
CA ALA A 372 16.42 9.93 -29.22
C ALA A 372 16.76 8.47 -28.84
N GLU A 373 17.57 8.25 -27.79
CA GLU A 373 18.00 6.93 -27.31
C GLU A 373 17.33 6.54 -25.99
N ARG A 374 16.55 7.46 -25.41
CA ARG A 374 16.00 7.28 -24.07
C ARG A 374 14.98 6.16 -24.02
N VAL A 375 14.09 6.06 -25.01
CA VAL A 375 13.13 4.95 -25.08
C VAL A 375 13.84 3.69 -25.58
N VAL A 376 13.81 2.64 -24.78
CA VAL A 376 14.38 1.32 -25.13
C VAL A 376 13.37 0.52 -25.95
N CYS A 377 12.14 0.45 -25.45
CA CYS A 377 11.07 -0.32 -26.06
C CYS A 377 9.72 0.19 -25.57
N LYS A 378 8.69 -0.09 -26.37
CA LYS A 378 7.27 0.09 -26.05
C LYS A 378 6.55 -1.19 -26.45
N VAL A 379 6.06 -1.95 -25.46
CA VAL A 379 5.47 -3.27 -25.68
C VAL A 379 3.97 -3.23 -25.37
N PRO A 380 3.07 -3.43 -26.35
CA PRO A 380 1.64 -3.46 -26.10
C PRO A 380 1.25 -4.74 -25.36
N VAL A 381 0.48 -4.61 -24.28
CA VAL A 381 0.06 -5.73 -23.42
C VAL A 381 -1.46 -5.87 -23.38
N PHE A 382 -1.93 -7.08 -23.11
CA PHE A 382 -3.36 -7.42 -22.97
C PHE A 382 -4.21 -7.19 -24.23
N ARG A 383 -5.54 -7.27 -24.10
CA ARG A 383 -6.46 -7.17 -25.24
C ARG A 383 -6.78 -5.72 -25.60
N SER A 384 -7.02 -5.48 -26.89
CA SER A 384 -7.56 -4.23 -27.42
C SER A 384 -8.81 -3.79 -26.65
N GLY A 385 -8.85 -2.51 -26.27
CA GLY A 385 -9.95 -1.86 -25.54
C GLY A 385 -10.13 -2.29 -24.09
N ALA A 386 -9.31 -3.22 -23.57
CA ALA A 386 -9.49 -3.82 -22.25
C ALA A 386 -8.14 -3.99 -21.52
N SER A 387 -7.40 -2.89 -21.43
CA SER A 387 -6.06 -2.87 -20.83
C SER A 387 -5.82 -1.56 -20.05
N THR A 388 -5.54 -1.72 -18.77
CA THR A 388 -5.04 -0.66 -17.88
C THR A 388 -4.40 -1.29 -16.64
N THR A 389 -3.53 -0.53 -15.96
CA THR A 389 -3.01 -0.86 -14.63
C THR A 389 -3.03 0.40 -13.78
N ASP A 390 -3.21 0.22 -12.48
CA ASP A 390 -3.04 1.30 -11.49
C ASP A 390 -2.04 0.91 -10.39
N ASN A 391 -1.29 -0.16 -10.64
CA ASN A 391 -0.28 -0.72 -9.76
C ASN A 391 1.10 -0.62 -10.39
N SER A 392 2.14 -0.55 -9.55
CA SER A 392 3.53 -0.66 -10.01
C SER A 392 3.78 -1.98 -10.75
N LEU A 393 4.83 -2.00 -11.56
CA LEU A 393 5.31 -3.25 -12.14
C LEU A 393 5.98 -4.08 -11.03
N ILE A 394 6.39 -5.28 -11.37
CA ILE A 394 7.41 -6.02 -10.61
C ILE A 394 8.65 -6.08 -11.49
N SER A 395 9.80 -5.74 -10.94
CA SER A 395 11.07 -5.75 -11.66
C SER A 395 12.13 -6.61 -10.99
N TRP A 396 12.79 -7.47 -11.78
CA TRP A 396 13.89 -8.31 -11.31
C TRP A 396 14.90 -8.62 -12.41
N GLY A 397 16.14 -8.20 -12.23
CA GLY A 397 17.15 -8.26 -13.30
C GLY A 397 16.72 -7.40 -14.49
N ASN A 398 16.51 -8.04 -15.65
CA ASN A 398 15.99 -7.38 -16.86
C ASN A 398 14.51 -7.68 -17.13
N SER A 399 13.82 -8.31 -16.18
CA SER A 399 12.43 -8.73 -16.33
C SER A 399 11.48 -7.77 -15.65
N LEU A 400 10.35 -7.55 -16.31
CA LEU A 400 9.20 -6.80 -15.83
C LEU A 400 7.97 -7.71 -15.84
N VAL A 401 7.12 -7.60 -14.82
CA VAL A 401 5.80 -8.23 -14.80
C VAL A 401 4.75 -7.15 -14.59
N VAL A 402 3.69 -7.21 -15.39
CA VAL A 402 2.54 -6.28 -15.36
C VAL A 402 1.25 -7.08 -15.22
N GLU A 403 0.26 -6.54 -14.51
CA GLU A 403 -1.10 -7.07 -14.43
C GLU A 403 -2.13 -6.14 -15.08
N ASN A 404 -3.31 -6.67 -15.36
CA ASN A 404 -4.41 -5.94 -15.99
C ASN A 404 -5.56 -5.72 -15.01
N ASN A 405 -5.71 -4.48 -14.54
CA ASN A 405 -6.76 -4.06 -13.62
C ASN A 405 -8.07 -3.65 -14.34
N TYR A 406 -8.13 -3.81 -15.66
CA TYR A 406 -9.26 -3.30 -16.44
C TYR A 406 -10.61 -3.86 -15.99
N GLY A 407 -11.48 -2.96 -15.55
CA GLY A 407 -12.84 -3.23 -15.04
C GLY A 407 -13.02 -3.13 -13.53
N TYR A 408 -11.97 -2.83 -12.76
CA TYR A 408 -12.08 -2.52 -11.33
C TYR A 408 -12.23 -0.99 -11.11
N GLU A 409 -13.26 -0.54 -10.40
CA GLU A 409 -13.46 0.89 -10.13
C GLU A 409 -13.53 1.19 -8.64
N ASN A 410 -14.14 0.27 -7.89
CA ASN A 410 -14.26 0.30 -6.44
C ASN A 410 -14.73 -1.08 -5.96
N PRO A 411 -14.72 -1.34 -4.64
CA PRO A 411 -15.06 -2.66 -4.12
C PRO A 411 -16.46 -3.17 -4.54
N SER A 412 -17.42 -2.27 -4.82
CA SER A 412 -18.78 -2.66 -5.18
C SER A 412 -18.95 -3.12 -6.63
N THR A 413 -18.05 -2.73 -7.55
CA THR A 413 -18.22 -3.01 -8.99
C THR A 413 -18.08 -4.47 -9.35
N LEU A 414 -17.35 -5.22 -8.52
CA LEU A 414 -17.15 -6.64 -8.72
C LEU A 414 -18.13 -7.53 -7.95
N THR A 415 -19.13 -6.97 -7.27
CA THR A 415 -20.13 -7.77 -6.53
C THR A 415 -20.93 -8.72 -7.43
N LEU A 416 -21.63 -9.67 -6.82
CA LEU A 416 -22.50 -10.63 -7.50
C LEU A 416 -21.73 -11.54 -8.46
N GLY A 417 -20.54 -11.98 -8.05
CA GLY A 417 -19.71 -12.93 -8.78
C GLY A 417 -19.04 -12.35 -10.03
N ARG A 418 -19.01 -11.03 -10.19
CA ARG A 418 -18.31 -10.36 -11.30
C ARG A 418 -16.80 -10.34 -11.07
N SER A 419 -16.04 -10.07 -12.13
CA SER A 419 -14.57 -9.98 -12.06
C SER A 419 -14.05 -9.09 -13.19
N VAL A 420 -12.82 -8.60 -13.04
CA VAL A 420 -12.07 -7.91 -14.09
C VAL A 420 -11.80 -8.82 -15.28
N VAL A 421 -11.44 -8.24 -16.43
CA VAL A 421 -11.02 -9.00 -17.62
C VAL A 421 -9.80 -9.86 -17.31
N GLY A 422 -8.87 -9.31 -16.52
CA GLY A 422 -7.65 -9.96 -16.08
C GLY A 422 -6.57 -10.06 -17.15
N GLY A 423 -5.46 -10.64 -16.74
CA GLY A 423 -4.22 -10.75 -17.50
C GLY A 423 -3.03 -10.43 -16.61
N ALA A 424 -1.94 -11.18 -16.79
CA ALA A 424 -0.60 -10.76 -16.41
C ALA A 424 0.38 -11.07 -17.55
N ALA A 425 1.45 -10.31 -17.69
CA ALA A 425 2.47 -10.54 -18.70
C ALA A 425 3.87 -10.32 -18.12
N ARG A 426 4.83 -11.15 -18.54
CA ARG A 426 6.25 -10.88 -18.32
C ARG A 426 6.91 -10.40 -19.60
N ILE A 427 7.69 -9.34 -19.49
CA ILE A 427 8.49 -8.76 -20.54
C ILE A 427 9.94 -8.74 -20.08
N ASP A 428 10.87 -9.14 -20.95
CA ASP A 428 12.30 -9.05 -20.67
C ASP A 428 12.96 -8.03 -21.60
N VAL A 429 13.79 -7.15 -21.04
CA VAL A 429 14.72 -6.33 -21.81
C VAL A 429 15.86 -7.22 -22.31
N ARG A 430 16.14 -7.17 -23.61
CA ARG A 430 17.24 -7.95 -24.22
C ARG A 430 18.57 -7.56 -23.58
N ALA A 431 19.49 -8.52 -23.50
CA ALA A 431 20.79 -8.32 -22.84
C ALA A 431 21.64 -7.20 -23.46
N ASP A 432 21.46 -6.91 -24.75
CA ASP A 432 22.11 -5.80 -25.46
C ASP A 432 21.37 -4.46 -25.35
N GLY A 433 20.23 -4.43 -24.67
CA GLY A 433 19.37 -3.25 -24.53
C GLY A 433 18.72 -2.80 -25.84
N SER A 434 18.68 -3.63 -26.88
CA SER A 434 18.14 -3.26 -28.20
C SER A 434 16.61 -3.24 -28.27
N GLY A 435 15.93 -3.77 -27.25
CA GLY A 435 14.48 -3.84 -27.19
C GLY A 435 14.00 -4.78 -26.09
N CYS A 436 12.72 -5.13 -26.16
CA CYS A 436 12.08 -5.99 -25.17
C CYS A 436 11.25 -7.07 -25.87
N ASP A 437 11.11 -8.22 -25.21
CA ASP A 437 10.34 -9.37 -25.69
C ASP A 437 9.32 -9.81 -24.64
N THR A 438 8.08 -10.07 -25.05
CA THR A 438 7.09 -10.73 -24.20
C THR A 438 7.49 -12.19 -24.01
N VAL A 439 7.70 -12.61 -22.77
CA VAL A 439 8.11 -13.97 -22.41
C VAL A 439 6.90 -14.88 -22.23
N TRP A 440 5.89 -14.42 -21.51
CA TRP A 440 4.65 -15.15 -21.30
C TRP A 440 3.49 -14.19 -20.98
N GLU A 441 2.28 -14.70 -21.19
CA GLU A 441 1.03 -14.11 -20.72
C GLU A 441 0.29 -15.14 -19.85
N SER A 442 -0.44 -14.65 -18.85
CA SER A 442 -1.24 -15.44 -17.91
C SER A 442 -2.64 -14.85 -17.84
N ASP A 443 -3.66 -15.68 -17.58
CA ASP A 443 -5.06 -15.28 -17.49
C ASP A 443 -5.52 -14.97 -16.05
N VAL A 444 -4.57 -14.74 -15.13
CA VAL A 444 -4.87 -14.34 -13.74
C VAL A 444 -5.76 -13.09 -13.69
N ARG A 445 -6.79 -13.13 -12.85
CA ARG A 445 -7.73 -12.02 -12.66
C ARG A 445 -7.50 -11.31 -11.33
N SER A 446 -6.42 -10.54 -11.26
CA SER A 446 -6.07 -9.68 -10.12
C SER A 446 -6.75 -8.32 -10.27
N PRO A 447 -7.78 -7.99 -9.47
CA PRO A 447 -8.56 -6.78 -9.70
C PRO A 447 -7.76 -5.49 -9.49
N SER A 448 -7.00 -5.42 -8.40
CA SER A 448 -6.38 -4.17 -7.96
C SER A 448 -5.12 -4.36 -7.11
N THR A 449 -4.66 -5.58 -6.80
CA THR A 449 -3.53 -5.76 -5.87
C THR A 449 -2.19 -5.41 -6.47
N VAL A 450 -1.34 -4.65 -5.76
CA VAL A 450 0.08 -4.55 -6.13
C VAL A 450 0.75 -5.93 -5.92
N PRO A 451 1.03 -6.70 -6.99
CA PRO A 451 1.49 -8.07 -6.86
C PRO A 451 2.94 -8.09 -6.40
N LYS A 452 3.43 -9.25 -5.94
CA LYS A 452 4.81 -9.39 -5.45
C LYS A 452 5.51 -10.63 -5.98
N LEU A 453 6.81 -10.51 -6.24
CA LEU A 453 7.69 -11.65 -6.49
C LEU A 453 8.44 -12.03 -5.21
N SER A 454 8.33 -13.28 -4.79
CA SER A 454 9.30 -13.88 -3.87
C SER A 454 10.50 -14.38 -4.67
N THR A 455 11.65 -13.73 -4.54
CA THR A 455 12.87 -14.12 -5.27
C THR A 455 13.49 -15.38 -4.68
N ALA A 456 13.18 -15.70 -3.41
CA ALA A 456 13.64 -16.92 -2.75
C ALA A 456 12.92 -18.19 -3.22
N ASN A 457 11.69 -18.12 -3.72
CA ASN A 457 10.98 -19.29 -4.22
C ASN A 457 10.57 -19.22 -5.70
N GLY A 458 10.65 -18.04 -6.32
CA GLY A 458 10.33 -17.83 -7.74
C GLY A 458 8.85 -17.80 -8.07
N LEU A 459 8.00 -17.51 -7.08
CA LEU A 459 6.57 -17.34 -7.26
C LEU A 459 6.19 -15.86 -7.22
N LEU A 460 5.37 -15.47 -8.18
CA LEU A 460 4.57 -14.26 -8.19
C LEU A 460 3.30 -14.53 -7.39
N TYR A 461 2.91 -13.60 -6.53
CA TYR A 461 1.66 -13.67 -5.79
C TYR A 461 0.72 -12.58 -6.27
N PHE A 462 -0.48 -13.00 -6.64
CA PHE A 462 -1.60 -12.18 -7.07
C PHE A 462 -2.79 -12.43 -6.15
N TYR A 463 -3.71 -11.47 -6.05
CA TYR A 463 -4.95 -11.64 -5.32
C TYR A 463 -6.12 -11.72 -6.29
N GLU A 464 -6.58 -12.94 -6.53
CA GLU A 464 -7.46 -13.25 -7.65
C GLU A 464 -8.93 -13.27 -7.22
N LYS A 465 -9.78 -12.70 -8.08
CA LYS A 465 -11.23 -12.88 -8.01
C LYS A 465 -11.71 -13.43 -9.34
N ARG A 466 -12.29 -14.64 -9.34
CA ARG A 466 -12.76 -15.31 -10.57
C ARG A 466 -14.27 -15.09 -10.75
N PRO A 467 -14.79 -15.02 -11.99
CA PRO A 467 -16.23 -15.01 -12.22
C PRO A 467 -16.91 -16.22 -11.56
N ASN A 468 -18.07 -16.01 -10.94
CA ASN A 468 -18.80 -17.08 -10.27
C ASN A 468 -20.29 -17.06 -10.66
N SER A 469 -20.78 -18.15 -11.24
CA SER A 469 -22.17 -18.26 -11.74
C SER A 469 -23.25 -18.23 -10.65
N PHE A 470 -22.88 -18.54 -9.40
CA PHE A 470 -23.78 -18.43 -8.25
C PHE A 470 -23.78 -17.04 -7.61
N GLY A 471 -23.03 -16.09 -8.19
CA GLY A 471 -22.91 -14.72 -7.68
C GLY A 471 -22.02 -14.61 -6.43
N ILE A 472 -21.18 -15.61 -6.16
CA ILE A 472 -20.32 -15.62 -4.96
C ILE A 472 -19.04 -14.84 -5.23
N ASP A 473 -18.77 -13.83 -4.40
CA ASP A 473 -17.56 -13.02 -4.45
C ASP A 473 -16.43 -13.70 -3.69
N ALA A 474 -15.79 -14.70 -4.28
CA ALA A 474 -14.69 -15.44 -3.66
C ALA A 474 -13.30 -14.89 -4.06
N TRP A 475 -12.45 -14.71 -3.06
CA TRP A 475 -11.11 -14.15 -3.18
C TRP A 475 -10.04 -15.19 -2.87
N TYR A 476 -8.90 -15.10 -3.56
CA TYR A 476 -7.84 -16.09 -3.50
C TYR A 476 -6.47 -15.44 -3.49
N LEU A 477 -5.56 -15.92 -2.65
CA LEU A 477 -4.12 -15.74 -2.89
C LEU A 477 -3.69 -16.77 -3.94
N THR A 478 -3.30 -16.29 -5.12
CA THR A 478 -2.85 -17.12 -6.24
C THR A 478 -1.35 -16.98 -6.45
N ALA A 479 -0.63 -18.10 -6.49
CA ALA A 479 0.77 -18.15 -6.85
C ALA A 479 0.97 -18.54 -8.32
N VAL A 480 1.80 -17.80 -9.03
CA VAL A 480 2.16 -18.01 -10.44
C VAL A 480 3.67 -18.17 -10.55
N ASP A 481 4.14 -19.15 -11.33
CA ASP A 481 5.57 -19.32 -11.54
C ASP A 481 6.14 -18.17 -12.41
N PHE A 482 7.15 -17.46 -11.90
CA PHE A 482 7.76 -16.31 -12.55
C PHE A 482 8.35 -16.62 -13.94
N ARG A 483 8.75 -17.87 -14.19
CA ARG A 483 9.42 -18.28 -15.43
C ARG A 483 8.42 -18.68 -16.50
N THR A 484 7.29 -19.23 -16.12
CA THR A 484 6.33 -19.83 -17.08
C THR A 484 4.99 -19.10 -17.17
N GLY A 485 4.64 -18.25 -16.19
CA GLY A 485 3.34 -17.60 -16.13
C GLY A 485 2.19 -18.55 -15.74
N GLN A 486 2.49 -19.81 -15.40
CA GLN A 486 1.49 -20.80 -15.01
C GLN A 486 1.15 -20.69 -13.52
N ARG A 487 -0.14 -20.79 -13.18
CA ARG A 487 -0.59 -20.91 -11.79
C ARG A 487 -0.04 -22.20 -11.18
N ALA A 488 0.56 -22.07 -9.99
CA ALA A 488 0.99 -23.20 -9.18
C ALA A 488 -0.13 -23.64 -8.24
N PHE A 489 -0.67 -22.70 -7.47
CA PHE A 489 -1.82 -22.93 -6.59
C PHE A 489 -2.64 -21.65 -6.39
N SER A 490 -3.89 -21.82 -5.94
CA SER A 490 -4.74 -20.74 -5.44
C SER A 490 -5.35 -21.15 -4.10
N ARG A 491 -5.22 -20.29 -3.09
CA ARG A 491 -5.78 -20.51 -1.75
C ARG A 491 -6.91 -19.52 -1.49
N PHE A 492 -8.11 -20.03 -1.23
CA PHE A 492 -9.26 -19.24 -0.83
C PHE A 492 -8.96 -18.47 0.45
N THR A 493 -9.17 -17.15 0.44
CA THR A 493 -8.95 -16.28 1.59
C THR A 493 -10.26 -15.82 2.23
N GLY A 494 -11.31 -15.60 1.44
CA GLY A 494 -12.64 -15.32 1.95
C GLY A 494 -13.66 -14.91 0.90
N THR A 495 -14.87 -14.55 1.36
CA THR A 495 -15.99 -14.14 0.50
C THR A 495 -16.56 -12.78 0.86
N GLY A 496 -16.99 -12.04 -0.16
CA GLY A 496 -17.72 -10.77 -0.03
C GLY A 496 -16.83 -9.53 -0.11
N LEU A 497 -17.47 -8.38 0.08
CA LEU A 497 -16.83 -7.05 -0.02
C LEU A 497 -15.71 -6.84 0.99
N ALA A 498 -15.83 -7.42 2.19
CA ALA A 498 -14.86 -7.27 3.28
C ALA A 498 -13.47 -7.82 2.94
N TYR A 499 -13.41 -8.72 1.94
CA TYR A 499 -12.21 -9.39 1.47
C TYR A 499 -11.61 -8.78 0.21
N ASP A 500 -12.20 -7.69 -0.33
CA ASP A 500 -11.61 -6.93 -1.43
C ASP A 500 -10.35 -6.19 -0.94
N ASN A 501 -9.26 -6.29 -1.68
CA ASN A 501 -7.99 -5.67 -1.27
C ASN A 501 -7.90 -4.17 -1.59
N ASN A 502 -8.75 -3.64 -2.48
CA ASN A 502 -8.83 -2.21 -2.78
C ASN A 502 -7.47 -1.48 -2.97
N TRP A 503 -6.61 -1.99 -3.86
CA TRP A 503 -5.24 -1.50 -4.11
C TRP A 503 -4.20 -1.73 -2.99
N ALA A 504 -4.57 -2.33 -1.86
CA ALA A 504 -3.57 -2.81 -0.90
C ALA A 504 -2.66 -3.88 -1.55
N PRO A 505 -1.36 -3.87 -1.23
CA PRO A 505 -0.39 -4.81 -1.77
C PRO A 505 -0.50 -6.18 -1.11
N ILE A 506 -0.03 -7.22 -1.81
CA ILE A 506 0.50 -8.39 -1.11
C ILE A 506 1.84 -7.99 -0.48
N THR A 507 2.14 -8.50 0.71
CA THR A 507 3.43 -8.29 1.39
C THR A 507 3.95 -9.60 1.94
N ILE A 508 5.19 -9.97 1.63
CA ILE A 508 5.77 -11.27 2.06
C ILE A 508 6.71 -11.05 3.25
N GLY A 509 6.37 -11.70 4.36
CA GLY A 509 7.12 -11.60 5.61
C GLY A 509 8.39 -12.44 5.64
N PRO A 510 9.37 -12.06 6.49
CA PRO A 510 10.56 -12.89 6.74
C PRO A 510 10.25 -14.29 7.26
N ASP A 511 9.07 -14.48 7.87
CA ASP A 511 8.57 -15.76 8.36
C ASP A 511 7.91 -16.63 7.28
N GLY A 512 7.83 -16.11 6.04
CA GLY A 512 7.23 -16.72 4.88
C GLY A 512 5.70 -16.67 4.81
N THR A 513 5.08 -15.87 5.67
CA THR A 513 3.66 -15.53 5.57
C THR A 513 3.46 -14.49 4.47
N ALA A 514 2.42 -14.65 3.64
CA ALA A 514 1.92 -13.62 2.75
C ALA A 514 0.77 -12.88 3.43
N TYR A 515 0.87 -11.55 3.52
CA TYR A 515 -0.14 -10.67 4.10
C TYR A 515 -0.85 -9.88 3.01
N VAL A 516 -2.16 -9.67 3.17
CA VAL A 516 -2.97 -8.87 2.25
C VAL A 516 -3.89 -7.96 3.08
N GLY A 517 -3.76 -6.64 2.89
CA GLY A 517 -4.76 -5.70 3.39
C GLY A 517 -6.07 -5.88 2.62
N VAL A 518 -7.19 -5.90 3.32
CA VAL A 518 -8.53 -6.00 2.72
C VAL A 518 -9.47 -5.00 3.37
N PHE A 519 -10.59 -4.69 2.73
CA PHE A 519 -11.48 -3.60 3.10
C PHE A 519 -11.86 -3.58 4.60
N ASN A 520 -11.93 -4.74 5.26
CA ASN A 520 -12.23 -4.82 6.69
C ASN A 520 -11.06 -5.17 7.63
N GLY A 521 -9.84 -5.33 7.11
CA GLY A 521 -8.67 -5.60 7.93
C GLY A 521 -7.48 -6.16 7.18
N ILE A 522 -6.89 -7.24 7.70
CA ILE A 522 -5.70 -7.88 7.14
C ILE A 522 -5.84 -9.40 7.18
N ILE A 523 -5.29 -10.06 6.17
CA ILE A 523 -5.27 -11.51 6.02
C ILE A 523 -3.82 -11.98 6.07
N ALA A 524 -3.57 -13.12 6.70
CA ALA A 524 -2.30 -13.82 6.69
C ALA A 524 -2.47 -15.22 6.09
N VAL A 525 -1.67 -15.54 5.07
CA VAL A 525 -1.63 -16.87 4.45
C VAL A 525 -0.25 -17.46 4.65
N ARG A 526 -0.16 -18.64 5.25
CA ARG A 526 1.11 -19.30 5.57
C ARG A 526 1.00 -20.81 5.43
N ASP A 527 2.07 -21.45 4.97
CA ASP A 527 2.13 -22.91 4.95
C ASP A 527 2.17 -23.47 6.38
N LYS A 528 1.59 -24.66 6.56
CA LYS A 528 1.71 -25.37 7.83
C LYS A 528 3.15 -25.87 8.00
N ALA A 529 3.68 -25.71 9.21
CA ALA A 529 5.03 -26.11 9.58
C ALA A 529 5.26 -27.63 9.48
#